data_AF-A0A6G0YPJ7-F1
#
_entry.id   AF-A0A6G0YPJ7-F1
#
_cell.length_a   1.000
_cell.length_b   1.000
_cell.length_c   1.000
_cell.angle_alpha   90.00
_cell.angle_beta   90.00
_cell.angle_gamma   90.00
#
_symmetry.space_group_name_H-M   'P 1'
#
loop_
_entity.id
_entity.type
_entity.pdbx_description
1 polymer ?
#
loop_
_entity_poly.entity_id
_entity_poly.type
_entity_poly.pdbx_seq_one_letter_code
_entity_poly.pdbx_strand_id
1 'polypeptide(L)'
;MTSLKTRRKYLNLNFLFKLINNEIDFTLLLEKINFKINPKNTRDNNLFFIKSKHSNYSINFPANMLMSLGNSTNNVTRNLYIIMYYYYYYYYSYYL
;
A
#
# COMPACT_ATOMS: atom_id res chain seq x y z
N MET A 1 -14.37 25.42 0.39
CA MET A 1 -12.93 25.16 0.13
C MET A 1 -12.49 23.95 0.93
N THR A 2 -11.76 23.01 0.33
CA THR A 2 -11.20 21.86 1.07
C THR A 2 -9.92 22.26 1.79
N SER A 3 -9.69 21.71 3.00
CA SER A 3 -8.47 22.02 3.76
C SER A 3 -7.21 21.56 3.04
N LEU A 4 -6.07 22.21 3.32
CA LEU A 4 -4.76 21.80 2.81
C LEU A 4 -4.45 20.32 3.14
N LYS A 5 -4.85 19.88 4.34
CA LYS A 5 -4.70 18.49 4.81
C LYS A 5 -5.47 17.53 3.90
N THR A 6 -6.72 17.86 3.56
CA THR A 6 -7.57 17.03 2.69
C THR A 6 -6.98 16.93 1.29
N ARG A 7 -6.51 18.05 0.73
CA ARG A 7 -5.87 18.08 -0.59
C ARG A 7 -4.60 17.24 -0.63
N ARG A 8 -3.73 17.38 0.39
CA ARG A 8 -2.52 16.55 0.51
C ARG A 8 -2.86 15.06 0.61
N LYS A 9 -3.88 14.69 1.39
CA LYS A 9 -4.33 13.29 1.49
C LYS A 9 -4.74 12.72 0.12
N TYR A 10 -5.55 13.46 -0.63
CA TYR A 10 -6.00 13.06 -1.97
C TYR A 10 -4.82 12.87 -2.93
N LEU A 11 -3.90 13.83 -3.00
CA LEU A 11 -2.74 13.74 -3.89
C LEU A 11 -1.83 12.56 -3.56
N ASN A 12 -1.60 12.29 -2.28
CA ASN A 12 -0.80 11.14 -1.84
C ASN A 12 -1.45 9.80 -2.20
N LEU A 13 -2.77 9.68 -2.06
CA LEU A 13 -3.49 8.48 -2.46
C LEU A 13 -3.48 8.29 -3.99
N ASN A 14 -3.68 9.36 -4.75
CA ASN A 14 -3.60 9.32 -6.21
C ASN A 14 -2.19 8.90 -6.66
N PHE A 15 -1.16 9.50 -6.08
CA PHE A 15 0.23 9.12 -6.34
C PHE A 15 0.50 7.63 -6.06
N LEU A 16 0.07 7.14 -4.89
CA LEU A 16 0.22 5.73 -4.51
C LEU A 16 -0.51 4.79 -5.47
N PHE A 17 -1.74 5.15 -5.88
CA PHE A 17 -2.52 4.38 -6.83
C PHE A 17 -1.81 4.27 -8.18
N LYS A 18 -1.33 5.39 -8.73
CA LYS A 18 -0.58 5.44 -9.98
C LYS A 18 0.71 4.63 -9.91
N LEU A 19 1.43 4.73 -8.80
CA LEU A 19 2.67 4.00 -8.59
C LEU A 19 2.45 2.48 -8.57
N ILE A 20 1.38 2.00 -7.93
CA ILE A 20 1.09 0.56 -7.86
C ILE A 20 0.54 0.02 -9.19
N ASN A 21 -0.23 0.83 -9.92
CA ASN A 21 -0.76 0.44 -11.23
C ASN A 21 0.24 0.60 -12.37
N ASN A 22 1.52 0.85 -12.06
CA ASN A 22 2.58 1.02 -13.04
C ASN A 22 2.34 2.21 -14.01
N GLU A 23 1.52 3.19 -13.64
CA GLU A 23 1.40 4.48 -14.36
C GLU A 23 2.62 5.38 -14.11
N ILE A 24 3.39 5.08 -13.06
CA ILE A 24 4.68 5.70 -12.77
C ILE A 24 5.72 4.60 -12.88
N ASP A 25 6.47 4.62 -13.98
CA ASP A 25 7.54 3.65 -14.26
C ASP A 25 8.80 4.01 -13.47
N PHE A 26 8.80 3.67 -12.17
CA PHE A 26 9.95 3.92 -11.30
C PHE A 26 10.09 2.84 -10.23
N THR A 27 10.74 1.74 -10.62
CA THR A 27 10.92 0.52 -9.82
C THR A 27 11.59 0.79 -8.47
N LEU A 28 12.60 1.66 -8.42
CA LEU A 28 13.33 1.98 -7.19
C LEU A 28 12.43 2.55 -6.09
N LEU A 29 11.36 3.26 -6.46
CA LEU A 29 10.39 3.78 -5.49
C LEU A 29 9.37 2.73 -5.09
N LEU A 30 8.97 1.87 -6.02
CA LEU A 30 8.10 0.73 -5.71
C LEU A 30 8.77 -0.20 -4.70
N GLU A 31 10.08 -0.44 -4.81
CA GLU A 31 10.89 -1.20 -3.85
C GLU A 31 10.91 -0.60 -2.44
N LYS A 32 10.62 0.70 -2.27
CA LYS A 32 10.52 1.33 -0.94
C LYS A 32 9.17 1.12 -0.28
N ILE A 33 8.17 0.61 -1.01
CA ILE A 33 6.86 0.24 -0.48
C ILE A 33 6.94 -1.16 0.10
N ASN A 34 6.63 -1.29 1.39
CA ASN A 34 6.61 -2.60 2.04
C ASN A 34 5.17 -3.13 1.98
N PHE A 35 4.93 -4.11 1.11
CA PHE A 35 3.68 -4.86 1.13
C PHE A 35 3.66 -5.81 2.32
N LYS A 36 2.51 -5.87 3.01
CA LYS A 36 2.30 -6.80 4.10
C LYS A 36 1.83 -8.13 3.50
N ILE A 37 2.64 -9.17 3.65
CA ILE A 37 2.27 -10.53 3.30
C ILE A 37 1.89 -11.24 4.60
N ASN A 38 0.60 -11.53 4.77
CA ASN A 38 0.13 -12.26 5.93
C ASN A 38 0.33 -13.77 5.68
N PRO A 39 1.21 -14.47 6.43
CA PRO A 39 1.43 -15.91 6.24
C PRO A 39 0.24 -16.76 6.71
N LYS A 40 -0.65 -16.17 7.52
CA LYS A 40 -1.86 -16.80 8.06
C LYS A 40 -3.01 -15.83 7.91
N ASN A 41 -4.24 -16.36 7.81
CA ASN A 41 -5.43 -15.53 7.75
C ASN A 41 -5.65 -14.81 9.09
N THR A 42 -5.19 -13.57 9.19
CA THR A 42 -5.38 -12.71 10.36
C THR A 42 -6.48 -11.70 10.08
N ARG A 43 -7.21 -11.26 11.12
CA ARG A 43 -8.22 -10.19 11.00
C ARG A 43 -7.63 -8.83 10.58
N ASP A 44 -6.31 -8.70 10.63
CA ASP A 44 -5.59 -7.53 10.14
C ASP A 44 -5.33 -7.61 8.63
N ASN A 45 -6.17 -6.90 7.88
CA ASN A 45 -6.17 -6.85 6.42
C ASN A 45 -5.41 -5.62 5.86
N ASN A 46 -4.48 -5.04 6.63
CA ASN A 46 -3.61 -3.98 6.13
C ASN A 46 -2.78 -4.47 4.95
N LEU A 47 -2.78 -3.70 3.85
CA LEU A 47 -2.05 -4.03 2.62
C LEU A 47 -0.56 -3.71 2.74
N PHE A 48 -0.21 -2.66 3.49
CA PHE A 48 1.16 -2.20 3.65
C PHE A 48 1.68 -2.46 5.06
N PHE A 49 2.94 -2.83 5.15
CA PHE A 49 3.66 -2.93 6.41
C PHE A 49 4.35 -1.59 6.72
N ILE A 50 4.06 -1.02 7.89
CA ILE A 50 4.67 0.22 8.33
C ILE A 50 5.73 -0.13 9.37
N LYS A 51 7.00 0.16 9.09
CA LYS A 51 8.11 -0.09 10.03
C LYS A 51 7.85 0.67 11.34
N SER A 52 8.18 0.03 12.46
CA SER A 52 7.96 0.55 13.82
C SER A 52 8.50 1.97 13.99
N LYS A 53 7.73 2.80 14.69
CA LYS A 53 7.90 4.25 14.81
C LYS A 53 8.39 4.60 16.21
N HIS A 54 9.66 4.93 16.34
CA HIS A 54 10.17 5.46 17.62
C HIS A 54 10.11 7.00 17.68
N SER A 55 9.84 7.70 16.57
CA SER A 55 9.78 9.17 16.53
C SER A 55 8.71 9.71 15.57
N ASN A 56 8.27 10.96 15.82
CA ASN A 56 7.36 11.70 14.94
C ASN A 56 7.93 11.89 13.53
N TYR A 57 9.26 11.96 13.39
CA TYR A 57 9.93 12.03 12.09
C TYR A 57 9.72 10.75 11.28
N SER A 58 9.80 9.58 11.93
CA SER A 58 9.54 8.29 11.28
C SER A 58 8.09 8.16 10.81
N ILE A 59 7.13 8.79 11.51
CA ILE A 59 5.72 8.81 11.12
C ILE A 59 5.50 9.64 9.85
N ASN A 60 6.14 10.80 9.79
CA ASN A 60 6.00 11.76 8.70
C ASN A 60 6.92 11.46 7.51
N PHE A 61 7.71 10.38 7.57
CA PHE A 61 8.50 9.94 6.43
C PHE A 61 7.58 9.64 5.24
N PRO A 62 7.86 10.14 4.02
CA PRO A 62 6.94 10.07 2.89
C PRO A 62 6.41 8.67 2.60
N ALA A 63 7.26 7.65 2.61
CA ALA A 63 6.85 6.27 2.36
C ALA A 63 5.90 5.75 3.45
N ASN A 64 6.20 6.01 4.73
CA ASN A 64 5.36 5.60 5.85
C ASN A 64 4.01 6.33 5.83
N MET A 65 4.01 7.60 5.47
CA MET A 65 2.79 8.39 5.31
C MET A 65 1.92 7.84 4.17
N LEU A 66 2.51 7.53 3.01
CA LEU A 66 1.81 6.93 1.88
C LEU A 66 1.20 5.58 2.24
N MET A 67 2.00 4.66 2.79
CA MET A 67 1.54 3.33 3.22
C MET A 67 0.46 3.41 4.30
N SER A 68 0.61 4.31 5.28
CA SER A 68 -0.41 4.53 6.32
C SER A 68 -1.72 5.06 5.75
N LEU A 69 -1.64 5.97 4.77
CA LEU A 69 -2.82 6.48 4.07
C LEU A 69 -3.50 5.37 3.26
N GLY A 70 -2.72 4.55 2.56
CA GLY A 70 -3.21 3.39 1.82
C GLY A 70 -3.95 2.39 2.71
N ASN A 71 -3.39 2.05 3.87
CA ASN A 71 -4.04 1.18 4.87
C ASN A 71 -5.32 1.79 5.44
N SER A 72 -5.37 3.11 5.56
CA SER A 72 -6.57 3.82 6.03
C SER A 72 -7.67 3.93 4.97
N THR A 73 -7.43 3.47 3.74
CA THR A 73 -8.37 3.55 2.63
C THR A 73 -8.81 2.18 2.13
N ASN A 74 -10.09 1.87 2.26
CA ASN A 74 -10.68 0.58 1.86
C ASN A 74 -10.64 0.32 0.33
N ASN A 75 -10.44 1.34 -0.50
CA ASN A 75 -10.52 1.22 -1.95
C ASN A 75 -9.23 0.68 -2.58
N VAL A 76 -8.06 1.02 -2.03
CA VAL A 76 -6.76 0.51 -2.52
C VAL A 76 -6.57 -0.95 -2.11
N THR A 77 -7.00 -1.30 -0.89
CA THR A 77 -6.90 -2.65 -0.35
C THR A 77 -7.74 -3.65 -1.15
N ARG A 78 -8.96 -3.30 -1.56
CA ARG A 78 -9.88 -4.23 -2.27
C ARG A 78 -9.37 -4.65 -3.66
N ASN A 79 -8.85 -3.72 -4.46
CA ASN A 79 -8.37 -4.03 -5.82
C ASN A 79 -7.09 -4.85 -5.80
N LEU A 80 -6.17 -4.58 -4.86
CA LEU A 80 -4.94 -5.35 -4.73
C LEU A 80 -5.15 -6.72 -4.08
N TYR A 81 -6.12 -6.87 -3.17
CA TYR A 81 -6.45 -8.17 -2.60
C TYR A 81 -6.92 -9.16 -3.68
N ILE A 82 -7.69 -8.69 -4.66
CA ILE A 82 -8.12 -9.50 -5.80
C ILE A 82 -6.90 -9.93 -6.64
N ILE A 83 -5.97 -9.01 -6.92
CA ILE A 83 -4.76 -9.29 -7.68
C ILE A 83 -3.85 -10.28 -6.94
N MET A 84 -3.61 -10.07 -5.64
CA MET A 84 -2.78 -10.96 -4.81
C MET A 84 -3.41 -12.34 -4.67
N TYR A 85 -4.73 -12.42 -4.49
CA TYR A 85 -5.46 -13.69 -4.44
C TYR A 85 -5.38 -14.43 -5.77
N TYR A 86 -5.50 -13.72 -6.89
CA TYR A 86 -5.36 -14.30 -8.23
C TYR A 86 -3.95 -14.82 -8.48
N TYR A 87 -2.91 -14.06 -8.11
CA TYR A 87 -1.52 -14.51 -8.21
C TYR A 87 -1.23 -15.72 -7.32
N TYR A 88 -1.75 -15.74 -6.08
CA TYR A 88 -1.61 -16.88 -5.18
C TYR A 88 -2.24 -18.14 -5.76
N TYR A 89 -3.47 -18.03 -6.30
CA TYR A 89 -4.16 -19.14 -6.97
C TYR A 89 -3.43 -19.61 -8.23
N TYR A 90 -2.97 -18.67 -9.05
CA TYR A 90 -2.20 -18.99 -10.26
C TYR A 90 -0.92 -19.74 -9.92
N TYR A 91 -0.15 -19.27 -8.94
CA TYR A 91 1.05 -19.96 -8.48
C TYR A 91 0.73 -21.38 -7.98
N TYR A 92 -0.28 -21.54 -7.14
CA TYR A 92 -0.69 -22.86 -6.64
C TYR A 92 -1.16 -23.82 -7.74
N SER A 93 -1.72 -23.33 -8.85
CA SER A 93 -2.20 -24.15 -9.97
C SER A 93 -1.08 -24.65 -10.90
N TYR A 94 0.10 -24.05 -10.87
CA TYR A 94 1.22 -24.41 -11.76
C TYR A 94 2.28 -25.29 -11.10
N TYR A 95 2.29 -25.35 -9.76
CA TYR A 95 3.30 -26.07 -8.98
C TYR A 95 2.72 -27.29 -8.21
N LEU A 96 1.52 -27.75 -8.60
CA LEU A 96 0.82 -28.96 -8.16
C LEU A 96 0.36 -29.73 -9.40
#